data_AF-A0A401FKN0-F1
#
_entry.id   AF-A0A401FKN0-F1
#
_cell.length_a   1.000
_cell.length_b   1.000
_cell.length_c   1.000
_cell.angle_alpha   90.00
_cell.angle_beta   90.00
_cell.angle_gamma   90.00
#
_symmetry.space_group_name_H-M   'P 1'
#
loop_
_entity.id
_entity.type
_entity.pdbx_description
1 polymer ?
#
loop_
_entity_poly.entity_id
_entity_poly.type
_entity_poly.pdbx_seq_one_letter_code
_entity_poly.pdbx_strand_id
1 'polypeptide(L)'
;MKRLADENERLGQLMDNQTQRDQQKDEIRAQIKENEDKSPMPWEAAKVREEREKLNQSMLELTQIDEEANGARQTIKENEAKILSLSKDETILNLEKQNIRATFGSFEEFNQNNQQLYTKYLAFLEDGLKVNVDE
;
A
#
# COMPACT_ATOMS: atom_id res chain seq x y z
N MET A 1 2.98 -6.32 -0.50
CA MET A 1 3.32 -5.60 0.76
C MET A 1 4.32 -4.48 0.52
N LYS A 2 5.55 -4.73 0.03
CA LYS A 2 6.56 -3.67 -0.16
C LYS A 2 6.05 -2.41 -0.90
N ARG A 3 5.41 -2.58 -2.06
CA ARG A 3 4.83 -1.43 -2.80
C ARG A 3 3.81 -0.61 -1.99
N LEU A 4 2.99 -1.26 -1.16
CA LEU A 4 1.99 -0.57 -0.32
C LEU A 4 2.68 0.17 0.84
N ALA A 5 3.78 -0.38 1.37
CA ALA A 5 4.58 0.27 2.39
C ALA A 5 5.33 1.49 1.82
N ASP A 6 5.94 1.34 0.63
CA ASP A 6 6.63 2.44 -0.06
C ASP A 6 5.65 3.59 -0.41
N GLU A 7 4.42 3.24 -0.82
CA GLU A 7 3.35 4.21 -1.08
C GLU A 7 2.91 4.93 0.19
N ASN A 8 2.73 4.22 1.31
CA ASN A 8 2.41 4.83 2.60
C ASN A 8 3.53 5.76 3.09
N GLU A 9 4.79 5.40 2.89
CA GLU A 9 5.93 6.24 3.22
C GLU A 9 5.91 7.55 2.41
N ARG A 10 5.70 7.45 1.09
CA ARG A 10 5.57 8.63 0.22
C ARG A 10 4.41 9.52 0.66
N LEU A 11 3.24 8.95 0.92
CA LEU A 11 2.06 9.69 1.37
C LEU A 11 2.26 10.32 2.76
N GLY A 12 2.98 9.64 3.65
CA GLY A 12 3.40 10.18 4.95
C GLY A 12 4.30 11.40 4.80
N GLN A 13 5.32 11.33 3.94
CA GLN A 13 6.19 12.46 3.64
C GLN A 13 5.41 13.64 3.04
N LEU A 14 4.40 13.38 2.20
CA LEU A 14 3.52 14.44 1.69
C LEU A 14 2.70 15.10 2.80
N MET A 15 2.24 14.35 3.79
CA MET A 15 1.54 14.93 4.94
C MET A 15 2.48 15.74 5.85
N ASP A 16 3.69 15.23 6.12
CA ASP A 16 4.66 15.89 7.00
C ASP A 16 5.16 17.21 6.43
N ASN A 17 5.29 17.31 5.11
CA ASN A 17 5.76 18.51 4.41
C ASN A 17 4.66 19.57 4.17
N GLN A 18 3.44 19.39 4.72
CA GLN A 18 2.33 20.33 4.51
C GLN A 18 2.69 21.77 4.92
N THR A 19 3.29 21.96 6.11
CA THR A 19 3.70 23.27 6.60
C THR A 19 4.72 23.95 5.68
N GLN A 20 5.64 23.19 5.09
CA GLN A 20 6.63 23.74 4.14
C GLN A 20 5.97 24.17 2.84
N ARG A 21 5.00 23.40 2.32
CA ARG A 21 4.25 23.78 1.12
C ARG A 21 3.41 25.03 1.35
N ASP A 22 2.79 25.17 2.51
CA ASP A 22 2.03 26.38 2.86
C ASP A 22 2.94 27.62 2.87
N GLN A 23 4.13 27.51 3.46
CA GLN A 23 5.14 28.58 3.44
C GLN A 23 5.57 28.94 2.01
N GLN A 24 5.86 27.93 1.17
CA GLN A 24 6.23 28.16 -0.24
C GLN A 24 5.10 28.83 -1.03
N LYS A 25 3.84 28.47 -0.78
CA LYS A 25 2.68 29.14 -1.39
C LYS A 25 2.62 30.61 -1.00
N ASP A 26 2.85 30.93 0.27
CA ASP A 26 2.85 32.31 0.74
C ASP A 26 4.02 33.13 0.17
N GLU A 27 5.21 32.53 0.04
CA GLU A 27 6.36 33.14 -0.64
C GLU A 27 6.06 33.43 -2.12
N ILE A 28 5.49 32.46 -2.84
CA ILE A 28 5.13 32.64 -4.25
C ILE A 28 4.07 33.75 -4.40
N ARG A 29 3.07 33.80 -3.52
CA ARG A 29 2.06 34.89 -3.50
C ARG A 29 2.73 36.26 -3.30
N ALA A 30 3.70 36.35 -2.40
CA ALA A 30 4.45 37.57 -2.17
C ALA A 30 5.26 37.98 -3.41
N GLN A 31 5.92 37.04 -4.09
CA GLN A 31 6.70 37.30 -5.31
C GLN A 31 5.82 37.72 -6.50
N ILE A 32 4.64 37.11 -6.66
CA ILE A 32 3.67 37.53 -7.68
C ILE A 32 3.24 38.98 -7.43
N LYS A 33 2.94 39.33 -6.17
CA LYS A 33 2.55 40.69 -5.78
C LYS A 33 3.70 41.69 -5.99
N GLU A 34 4.93 41.32 -5.64
CA GLU A 34 6.10 42.18 -5.89
C GLU A 34 6.31 42.43 -7.40
N ASN A 35 6.06 41.42 -8.23
CA ASN A 35 6.08 41.54 -9.69
C ASN A 35 4.88 42.32 -10.26
N GLU A 36 3.83 42.57 -9.46
CA GLU A 36 2.71 43.47 -9.78
C GLU A 36 3.00 44.92 -9.41
N ASP A 37 3.61 45.12 -8.25
CA ASP A 37 3.94 46.44 -7.74
C ASP A 37 5.14 47.07 -8.48
N LYS A 38 6.05 46.25 -9.01
CA LYS A 38 7.08 46.71 -9.94
C LYS A 38 6.41 47.07 -11.28
N SER A 39 6.54 48.33 -11.70
CA SER A 39 6.19 48.75 -13.06
C SER A 39 7.42 48.52 -13.96
N PRO A 40 7.56 47.36 -14.64
CA PRO A 40 8.76 47.08 -15.41
C PRO A 40 8.88 48.02 -16.59
N MET A 41 10.13 48.32 -16.95
CA MET A 41 10.41 49.02 -18.19
C MET A 41 9.98 48.17 -19.40
N PRO A 42 9.63 48.79 -20.56
CA PRO A 42 9.11 48.06 -21.71
C PRO A 42 10.01 46.92 -22.23
N TRP A 43 11.33 47.02 -22.04
CA TRP A 43 12.29 45.99 -22.42
C TRP A 43 12.41 44.83 -21.40
N GLU A 44 11.94 45.02 -20.17
CA GLU A 44 11.91 44.00 -19.11
C GLU A 44 10.54 43.30 -19.00
N ALA A 45 9.51 43.83 -19.64
CA ALA A 45 8.14 43.32 -19.59
C ALA A 45 8.03 41.83 -20.00
N ALA A 46 8.82 41.39 -20.99
CA ALA A 46 8.85 39.99 -21.41
C ALA A 46 9.40 39.06 -20.31
N LYS A 47 10.45 39.51 -19.61
CA LYS A 47 11.09 38.76 -18.52
C LYS A 47 10.18 38.65 -17.30
N VAL A 48 9.55 39.75 -16.89
CA VAL A 48 8.59 39.76 -15.77
C VAL A 48 7.39 38.86 -16.05
N ARG A 49 6.92 38.83 -17.30
CA ARG A 49 5.84 37.92 -17.72
C ARG A 49 6.25 36.46 -17.62
N GLU A 50 7.47 36.10 -18.05
CA GLU A 50 7.99 34.74 -17.93
C GLU A 50 8.16 34.31 -16.47
N GLU A 51 8.66 35.21 -15.62
CA GLU A 51 8.80 34.96 -14.18
C GLU A 51 7.44 34.71 -13.52
N ARG A 52 6.42 35.50 -13.85
CA ARG A 52 5.04 35.24 -13.38
C ARG A 52 4.50 33.90 -13.84
N GLU A 53 4.75 33.52 -15.09
CA GLU A 53 4.29 32.24 -15.61
C GLU A 53 4.92 31.07 -14.85
N LYS A 54 6.22 31.15 -14.54
CA LYS A 54 6.92 30.17 -13.70
C LYS A 54 6.34 30.11 -12.29
N LEU A 55 6.08 31.25 -11.67
CA LEU A 55 5.49 31.32 -10.33
C LEU A 55 4.08 30.70 -10.29
N ASN A 56 3.27 30.95 -11.32
CA ASN A 56 1.95 30.33 -11.46
C ASN A 56 2.03 28.82 -11.66
N GLN A 57 3.00 28.33 -12.46
CA GLN A 57 3.25 26.89 -12.62
C GLN A 57 3.64 26.24 -11.29
N SER A 58 4.57 26.84 -10.54
CA SER A 58 4.96 26.32 -9.22
C SER A 58 3.78 26.33 -8.22
N MET A 59 2.91 27.34 -8.25
CA MET A 59 1.69 27.36 -7.44
C MET A 59 0.73 26.22 -7.82
N LEU A 60 0.59 25.93 -9.12
CA LEU A 60 -0.25 24.84 -9.61
C LEU A 60 0.30 23.48 -9.13
N GLU A 61 1.61 23.25 -9.25
CA GLU A 61 2.27 22.04 -8.77
C GLU A 61 2.04 21.82 -7.26
N LEU A 62 2.24 22.87 -6.45
CA LEU A 62 1.99 22.79 -5.00
C LEU A 62 0.51 22.55 -4.66
N THR A 63 -0.41 22.98 -5.52
CA THR A 63 -1.85 22.71 -5.34
C THR A 63 -2.19 21.27 -5.67
N GLN A 64 -1.62 20.70 -6.74
CA GLN A 64 -1.78 19.29 -7.09
C GLN A 64 -1.24 18.37 -5.99
N ILE A 65 -0.09 18.72 -5.40
CA ILE A 65 0.48 17.94 -4.30
C ILE A 65 -0.43 17.97 -3.06
N ASP A 66 -1.12 19.08 -2.78
CA ASP A 66 -2.08 19.15 -1.68
C ASP A 66 -3.37 18.37 -1.95
N GLU A 67 -3.82 18.32 -3.20
CA GLU A 67 -4.93 17.43 -3.59
C GLU A 67 -4.56 15.97 -3.36
N GLU A 68 -3.34 15.55 -3.71
CA GLU A 68 -2.83 14.20 -3.41
C GLU A 68 -2.73 13.96 -1.89
N ALA A 69 -2.24 14.94 -1.13
CA ALA A 69 -2.11 14.85 0.33
C ALA A 69 -3.47 14.79 1.05
N ASN A 70 -4.52 15.43 0.52
CA ASN A 70 -5.86 15.38 1.10
C ASN A 70 -6.45 13.96 1.10
N GLY A 71 -6.18 13.18 0.05
CA GLY A 71 -6.56 11.77 -0.03
C GLY A 71 -5.65 10.83 0.76
N ALA A 72 -4.44 11.27 1.11
CA ALA A 72 -3.37 10.43 1.67
C ALA A 72 -3.79 9.65 2.92
N ARG A 73 -4.49 10.29 3.87
CA ARG A 73 -4.92 9.63 5.13
C ARG A 73 -5.82 8.43 4.88
N GLN A 74 -6.75 8.55 3.95
CA GLN A 74 -7.68 7.48 3.61
C GLN A 74 -6.94 6.34 2.89
N THR A 75 -6.10 6.68 1.91
CA THR A 75 -5.29 5.70 1.18
C THR A 75 -4.32 4.95 2.10
N ILE A 76 -3.64 5.64 3.02
CA ILE A 76 -2.75 5.02 4.01
C ILE A 76 -3.51 3.96 4.83
N LYS A 77 -4.70 4.32 5.33
CA LYS A 77 -5.53 3.41 6.14
C LYS A 77 -5.98 2.18 5.35
N GLU A 78 -6.36 2.37 4.08
CA GLU A 78 -6.75 1.27 3.19
C GLU A 78 -5.56 0.34 2.91
N ASN A 79 -4.39 0.91 2.66
CA ASN A 79 -3.15 0.18 2.45
C ASN A 79 -2.73 -0.60 3.69
N GLU A 80 -2.83 -0.01 4.88
CA GLU A 80 -2.56 -0.68 6.17
C GLU A 80 -3.48 -1.88 6.39
N ALA A 81 -4.79 -1.72 6.12
CA ALA A 81 -5.75 -2.82 6.23
C ALA A 81 -5.39 -3.98 5.28
N LYS A 82 -4.95 -3.66 4.06
CA LYS A 82 -4.52 -4.65 3.08
C LYS A 82 -3.22 -5.34 3.47
N ILE A 83 -2.23 -4.61 3.99
CA ILE A 83 -0.99 -5.16 4.53
C ILE A 83 -1.31 -6.12 5.69
N LEU A 84 -2.18 -5.72 6.61
CA LEU A 84 -2.57 -6.55 7.74
C LEU A 84 -3.24 -7.86 7.28
N SER A 85 -4.15 -7.79 6.30
CA SER A 85 -4.78 -8.99 5.74
C SER A 85 -3.74 -9.93 5.13
N LEU A 86 -2.87 -9.42 4.25
CA LEU A 86 -1.84 -10.21 3.60
C LEU A 86 -0.87 -10.85 4.60
N SER A 87 -0.53 -10.12 5.66
CA SER A 87 0.37 -10.61 6.70
C SER A 87 -0.27 -11.72 7.54
N LYS A 88 -1.60 -11.66 7.76
CA LYS A 88 -2.35 -12.75 8.40
C LYS A 88 -2.38 -13.99 7.50
N ASP A 89 -2.69 -13.81 6.22
CA ASP A 89 -2.75 -14.91 5.25
C ASP A 89 -1.39 -15.60 5.11
N GLU A 90 -0.30 -14.84 5.07
CA GLU A 90 1.06 -15.38 5.03
C GLU A 90 1.42 -16.13 6.33
N THR A 91 0.99 -15.61 7.48
CA THR A 91 1.18 -16.28 8.77
C THR A 91 0.46 -17.62 8.81
N ILE A 92 -0.83 -17.64 8.42
CA ILE A 92 -1.65 -18.85 8.36
C ILE A 92 -1.01 -19.87 7.42
N LEU A 93 -0.64 -19.44 6.21
CA LEU A 93 0.00 -20.30 5.22
C LEU A 93 1.31 -20.90 5.74
N ASN A 94 2.12 -20.12 6.47
CA ASN A 94 3.36 -20.61 7.05
C ASN A 94 3.10 -21.62 8.18
N LEU A 95 2.12 -21.37 9.04
CA LEU A 95 1.70 -22.33 10.07
C LEU A 95 1.17 -23.62 9.45
N GLU A 96 0.34 -23.54 8.41
CA GLU A 96 -0.15 -24.70 7.67
C GLU A 96 0.98 -25.52 7.05
N LYS A 97 1.95 -24.85 6.41
CA LYS A 97 3.14 -25.54 5.86
C LYS A 97 3.97 -26.21 6.94
N GLN A 98 4.13 -25.57 8.11
CA GLN A 98 4.83 -26.16 9.24
C GLN A 98 4.08 -27.36 9.81
N ASN A 99 2.76 -27.27 9.97
CA ASN A 99 1.92 -28.36 10.43
C ASN A 99 1.95 -29.54 9.45
N ILE A 100 1.87 -29.29 8.14
CA ILE A 100 2.00 -30.35 7.12
C ILE A 100 3.33 -31.08 7.26
N ARG A 101 4.45 -30.34 7.39
CA ARG A 101 5.77 -30.96 7.59
C ARG A 101 5.87 -31.70 8.93
N ALA A 102 5.28 -31.17 9.99
CA ALA A 102 5.32 -31.79 11.32
C ALA A 102 4.49 -33.09 11.38
N THR A 103 3.33 -33.13 10.73
CA THR A 103 2.41 -34.28 10.78
C THR A 103 2.73 -35.33 9.71
N PHE A 104 3.12 -34.90 8.52
CA PHE A 104 3.28 -35.79 7.36
C PHE A 104 4.73 -35.92 6.89
N GLY A 105 5.68 -35.18 7.46
CA GLY A 105 7.09 -35.14 7.02
C GLY A 105 7.30 -34.19 5.85
N SER A 106 6.60 -34.43 4.75
CA SER A 106 6.70 -33.64 3.51
C SER A 106 5.33 -33.34 2.89
N PHE A 107 5.32 -32.36 1.97
CA PHE A 107 4.13 -32.05 1.17
C PHE A 107 3.74 -33.21 0.23
N GLU A 108 4.73 -33.96 -0.25
CA GLU A 108 4.52 -35.13 -1.11
C GLU A 108 3.75 -36.22 -0.34
N GLU A 109 4.21 -36.53 0.87
CA GLU A 109 3.58 -37.52 1.76
C GLU A 109 2.18 -37.09 2.20
N PHE A 110 1.97 -35.80 2.47
CA PHE A 110 0.65 -35.25 2.72
C PHE A 110 -0.31 -35.48 1.56
N ASN A 111 0.11 -35.16 0.33
CA ASN A 111 -0.71 -35.35 -0.86
C ASN A 111 -1.03 -36.83 -1.11
N GLN A 112 -0.04 -37.72 -0.97
CA GLN A 112 -0.23 -39.17 -1.09
C GLN A 112 -1.22 -39.69 -0.03
N ASN A 113 -1.11 -39.22 1.21
CA ASN A 113 -2.02 -39.61 2.29
C ASN A 113 -3.45 -39.12 2.03
N ASN A 114 -3.61 -37.88 1.53
CA ASN A 114 -4.91 -37.33 1.13
C ASN A 114 -5.56 -38.09 -0.03
N GLN A 115 -4.78 -38.51 -1.02
CA GLN A 115 -5.30 -39.33 -2.13
C GLN A 115 -5.81 -40.69 -1.66
N GLN A 116 -5.19 -41.25 -0.61
CA GLN A 116 -5.59 -42.53 -0.02
C GLN A 116 -6.65 -42.41 1.07
N LEU A 117 -7.07 -41.19 1.42
CA LEU A 117 -7.92 -40.93 2.59
C LEU A 117 -9.24 -41.70 2.52
N TYR A 118 -9.89 -41.68 1.35
CA TYR A 118 -11.16 -42.37 1.13
C TYR A 118 -11.01 -43.89 1.21
N THR A 119 -9.97 -44.45 0.59
CA THR A 119 -9.69 -45.89 0.63
C THR A 119 -9.39 -46.35 2.06
N LYS A 120 -8.60 -45.59 2.82
CA LYS A 120 -8.31 -45.88 4.23
C LYS A 120 -9.57 -45.81 5.10
N TYR A 121 -10.45 -44.86 4.82
CA TYR A 121 -11.73 -44.74 5.53
C TYR A 121 -12.65 -45.93 5.29
N LEU A 122 -12.80 -46.39 4.04
CA LEU A 122 -13.59 -47.58 3.73
C LEU A 122 -13.03 -48.83 4.40
N ALA A 123 -11.71 -49.03 4.35
CA ALA A 123 -11.05 -50.15 5.03
C ALA A 123 -11.27 -50.13 6.55
N PHE A 124 -11.19 -48.95 7.17
CA PHE A 124 -11.48 -48.78 8.59
C PHE A 124 -12.93 -49.15 8.95
N LEU A 125 -13.90 -48.76 8.12
CA LEU A 125 -15.31 -49.12 8.32
C LEU A 125 -15.53 -50.63 8.19
N GLU A 126 -14.92 -51.27 7.20
CA GLU A 126 -15.01 -52.73 7.02
C GLU A 126 -14.41 -53.50 8.20
N ASP A 127 -13.25 -53.06 8.72
CA ASP A 127 -12.64 -53.70 9.88
C ASP A 127 -13.42 -53.42 11.18
N GLY A 128 -13.98 -52.21 11.36
CA GLY A 128 -14.88 -51.92 12.48
C GLY A 128 -16.21 -52.69 12.43
N LEU A 129 -16.68 -53.05 11.24
CA LEU A 129 -17.81 -53.95 11.03
C LEU A 129 -17.47 -55.39 11.41
N LYS A 130 -16.26 -55.87 11.07
CA LYS A 130 -15.82 -57.22 11.47
C LYS A 130 -15.73 -57.38 12.99
N VAL A 131 -15.23 -56.37 13.71
CA VAL A 131 -15.11 -56.42 15.18
C VAL A 131 -16.48 -56.46 15.88
N ASN A 132 -17.53 -55.87 15.30
CA ASN A 132 -18.90 -55.88 15.87
C ASN A 132 -19.72 -57.12 15.51
N VAL A 133 -19.28 -57.94 14.55
CA VAL A 133 -20.00 -59.17 14.14
C VAL A 133 -19.51 -60.40 14.91
N ASP A 134 -18.36 -60.27 15.59
CA ASP A 134 -17.76 -61.32 16.43
C ASP A 134 -18.12 -61.18 17.95
N GLU A 135 -19.05 -60.28 18.33
CA GLU A 135 -19.74 -60.23 19.65
C GLU A 135 -21.16 -60.81 19.57
#